data_AF-A0A1Y6LAL8-F1
#
_entry.id   AF-A0A1Y6LAL8-F1
#
_cell.length_a   1.000
_cell.length_b   1.000
_cell.length_c   1.000
_cell.angle_alpha   90.00
_cell.angle_beta   90.00
_cell.angle_gamma   90.00
#
_symmetry.space_group_name_H-M   'P 1'
#
loop_
_entity.id
_entity.type
_entity.pdbx_description
1 polymer ?
#
loop_
_entity_poly.entity_id
_entity_poly.type
_entity_poly.pdbx_seq_one_letter_code
_entity_poly.pdbx_strand_id
1 'polypeptide(L)'
;MAPSAISTSTDGQDPSFEPAINDVRLIAPSESAPSELAPSPPEPVAPDGLPTTEEGDAQSVAFDVSVQGYANDVVPESSGADLMAIVVCLLRKAQVRCCFVGEAALIYYGAHRIMTDWILCIDDDQFDTAVALLELESKIVHPFRHSAMKPNGTIDHRFPRYKFTGARCFFHVVPSWVYRVSCDDDSIEFSRKGLPFPKLQVFAQSLLETMNRVDLQDLIDGMNLTYEWGLENLVLEGTSDTTWAARRCDLHEAYGDYLPAFLRREGAQRMQVWKRVASGDARAKRRGHKALPKDETRFRLKGQKDPRDLHMW
;
A
#
# COMPACT_ATOMS: atom_id res chain seq x y z
N MET A 1 54.72 8.76 13.09
CA MET A 1 54.09 8.91 14.42
C MET A 1 53.54 10.32 14.50
N ALA A 2 52.21 10.43 14.50
CA ALA A 2 51.45 11.61 14.90
C ALA A 2 51.44 11.72 16.45
N PRO A 3 50.67 12.62 17.10
CA PRO A 3 49.96 13.82 16.62
C PRO A 3 50.09 15.06 17.55
N SER A 4 49.67 16.21 17.02
CA SER A 4 49.25 17.40 17.77
C SER A 4 47.77 17.29 18.19
N ALA A 5 47.45 17.84 19.37
CA ALA A 5 46.11 17.95 19.94
C ALA A 5 45.51 19.36 19.74
N ILE A 6 44.25 19.52 20.20
CA ILE A 6 43.32 20.68 20.15
C ILE A 6 42.34 20.55 18.96
N SER A 7 41.01 20.60 19.08
CA SER A 7 40.09 21.20 20.05
C SER A 7 38.73 20.47 20.01
N THR A 8 38.02 20.42 21.14
CA THR A 8 36.59 20.07 21.22
C THR A 8 35.84 21.21 21.89
N SER A 9 34.86 21.79 21.20
CA SER A 9 33.60 22.32 21.75
C SER A 9 32.95 23.21 20.68
N THR A 10 31.72 22.87 20.26
CA THR A 10 30.53 23.67 20.56
C THR A 10 29.27 22.97 20.05
N ASP A 11 28.33 22.86 20.97
CA ASP A 11 26.88 22.72 20.90
C ASP A 11 26.18 22.87 19.54
N GLY A 12 25.28 21.94 19.27
CA GLY A 12 24.18 22.08 18.30
C GLY A 12 22.92 21.44 18.87
N GLN A 13 22.00 22.28 19.35
CA GLN A 13 20.67 21.91 19.84
C GLN A 13 19.81 21.30 18.71
N ASP A 14 19.19 20.16 19.01
CA ASP A 14 18.12 19.53 18.23
C ASP A 14 16.84 20.38 18.27
N PRO A 15 16.21 20.70 17.12
CA PRO A 15 14.85 21.22 17.11
C PRO A 15 13.86 20.06 17.13
N SER A 16 13.29 19.82 18.31
CA SER A 16 12.10 18.98 18.52
C SER A 16 10.92 19.51 17.69
N PHE A 17 10.47 18.70 16.72
CA PHE A 17 9.27 18.96 15.93
C PHE A 17 8.07 18.33 16.63
N GLU A 18 7.34 19.11 17.44
CA GLU A 18 6.00 18.75 17.92
C GLU A 18 4.95 19.30 16.92
N PRO A 19 4.15 18.46 16.24
CA PRO A 19 3.00 18.96 15.52
C PRO A 19 1.84 19.19 16.49
N ALA A 20 1.38 20.44 16.52
CA ALA A 20 0.19 20.87 17.25
C ALA A 20 -1.06 20.09 16.80
N ILE A 21 -1.63 19.31 17.72
CA ILE A 21 -2.95 18.70 17.56
C ILE A 21 -3.98 19.78 17.90
N ASN A 22 -4.49 20.48 16.90
CA ASN A 22 -5.64 21.36 17.07
C ASN A 22 -6.93 20.65 16.62
N ASP A 23 -7.77 20.36 17.61
CA ASP A 23 -9.24 20.26 17.61
C ASP A 23 -9.93 19.94 16.26
N VAL A 24 -10.10 18.65 15.98
CA VAL A 24 -11.18 18.18 15.10
C VAL A 24 -12.45 18.08 15.94
N ARG A 25 -13.32 19.09 15.82
CA ARG A 25 -14.69 19.06 16.38
C ARG A 25 -15.50 17.97 15.68
N LEU A 26 -15.79 16.89 16.39
CA LEU A 26 -16.79 15.90 16.02
C LEU A 26 -18.19 16.53 16.11
N ILE A 27 -18.87 16.65 14.98
CA ILE A 27 -20.28 17.07 14.90
C ILE A 27 -21.14 15.84 15.20
N ALA A 28 -21.94 15.91 16.26
CA ALA A 28 -22.95 14.89 16.58
C ALA A 28 -24.13 14.96 15.60
N PRO A 29 -24.70 13.83 15.14
CA PRO A 29 -25.92 13.85 14.32
C PRO A 29 -27.16 14.11 15.18
N SER A 30 -28.06 14.97 14.69
CA SER A 30 -29.37 15.21 15.27
C SER A 30 -30.34 14.06 14.96
N GLU A 31 -31.01 13.55 15.98
CA GLU A 31 -32.13 12.61 15.85
C GLU A 31 -33.35 13.30 15.23
N SER A 32 -33.91 12.72 14.17
CA SER A 32 -35.27 12.99 13.73
C SER A 32 -35.98 11.67 13.42
N ALA A 33 -37.06 11.41 14.15
CA ALA A 33 -37.88 10.21 14.11
C ALA A 33 -38.62 10.01 12.76
N PRO A 34 -38.97 8.77 12.37
CA PRO A 34 -39.74 8.50 11.18
C PRO A 34 -41.25 8.73 11.40
N SER A 35 -41.89 9.36 10.42
CA SER A 35 -43.35 9.52 10.35
C SER A 35 -44.00 8.26 9.80
N GLU A 36 -44.94 7.69 10.57
CA GLU A 36 -45.84 6.62 10.16
C GLU A 36 -46.74 7.06 8.99
N LEU A 37 -46.90 6.18 7.99
CA LEU A 37 -47.99 6.23 7.03
C LEU A 37 -48.61 4.83 6.91
N ALA A 38 -49.95 4.82 7.00
CA ALA A 38 -50.84 3.68 7.16
C ALA A 38 -50.87 2.70 5.95
N PRO A 39 -51.36 1.45 6.13
CA PRO A 39 -51.24 0.40 5.13
C PRO A 39 -52.32 0.45 4.05
N SER A 40 -51.93 0.14 2.81
CA SER A 40 -52.82 -0.06 1.66
C SER A 40 -53.42 -1.48 1.63
N PRO A 41 -54.61 -1.66 1.02
CA PRO A 41 -55.41 -2.89 1.11
C PRO A 41 -54.85 -4.06 0.25
N PRO A 42 -55.25 -5.31 0.53
CA PRO A 42 -54.66 -6.49 -0.10
C PRO A 42 -55.20 -6.72 -1.52
N GLU A 43 -54.28 -7.01 -2.44
CA GLU A 43 -54.59 -7.50 -3.79
C GLU A 43 -54.79 -9.03 -3.82
N PRO A 44 -55.55 -9.55 -4.81
CA PRO A 44 -56.09 -10.91 -4.77
C PRO A 44 -55.04 -11.98 -5.12
N VAL A 45 -55.12 -13.09 -4.39
CA VAL A 45 -54.30 -14.30 -4.56
C VAL A 45 -54.73 -15.07 -5.81
N ALA A 46 -53.77 -15.39 -6.67
CA ALA A 46 -53.87 -16.39 -7.73
C ALA A 46 -52.70 -17.38 -7.61
N PRO A 47 -52.85 -18.63 -8.13
CA PRO A 47 -52.36 -19.83 -7.47
C PRO A 47 -50.91 -20.21 -7.79
N ASP A 48 -50.39 -21.04 -6.89
CA ASP A 48 -49.06 -21.64 -6.81
C ASP A 48 -48.39 -22.07 -8.12
N GLY A 49 -47.08 -21.83 -8.17
CA GLY A 49 -46.15 -22.88 -8.61
C GLY A 49 -45.23 -22.57 -9.79
N LEU A 50 -44.29 -21.62 -9.63
CA LEU A 50 -42.97 -21.72 -10.25
C LEU A 50 -41.93 -21.15 -9.27
N PRO A 51 -40.75 -21.78 -9.12
CA PRO A 51 -39.70 -21.25 -8.27
C PRO A 51 -39.23 -19.93 -8.90
N THR A 52 -39.68 -18.82 -8.36
CA THR A 52 -39.05 -17.52 -8.56
C THR A 52 -37.65 -17.66 -8.00
N THR A 53 -36.67 -17.78 -8.89
CA THR A 53 -35.30 -17.35 -8.61
C THR A 53 -35.42 -15.98 -7.97
N GLU A 54 -35.11 -15.87 -6.69
CA GLU A 54 -34.82 -14.58 -6.09
C GLU A 54 -33.69 -13.98 -6.93
N GLU A 55 -34.05 -13.04 -7.81
CA GLU A 55 -33.11 -12.09 -8.39
C GLU A 55 -32.61 -11.25 -7.21
N GLY A 56 -31.67 -11.81 -6.47
CA GLY A 56 -30.88 -11.07 -5.51
C GLY A 56 -30.26 -9.92 -6.27
N ASP A 57 -30.66 -8.71 -5.93
CA ASP A 57 -30.22 -7.45 -6.49
C ASP A 57 -28.69 -7.46 -6.54
N ALA A 58 -28.12 -7.77 -7.71
CA ALA A 58 -26.69 -7.94 -7.89
C ALA A 58 -26.05 -6.55 -7.87
N GLN A 59 -25.99 -5.94 -6.68
CA GLN A 59 -25.25 -4.71 -6.48
C GLN A 59 -23.83 -4.95 -6.97
N SER A 60 -23.41 -4.13 -7.93
CA SER A 60 -22.06 -4.20 -8.46
C SER A 60 -21.07 -4.12 -7.31
N VAL A 61 -20.06 -5.00 -7.34
CA VAL A 61 -18.97 -5.07 -6.36
C VAL A 61 -18.33 -3.71 -6.10
N ALA A 62 -18.33 -2.82 -7.11
CA ALA A 62 -17.82 -1.47 -6.98
C ALA A 62 -18.59 -0.60 -5.97
N PHE A 63 -19.86 -0.90 -5.68
CA PHE A 63 -20.69 -0.17 -4.72
C PHE A 63 -20.76 -0.83 -3.33
N ASP A 64 -20.07 -1.95 -3.14
CA ASP A 64 -20.05 -2.62 -1.84
C ASP A 64 -19.43 -1.72 -0.76
N VAL A 65 -19.98 -1.76 0.45
CA VAL A 65 -19.52 -0.95 1.60
C VAL A 65 -18.05 -1.22 1.95
N SER A 66 -17.53 -2.42 1.65
CA SER A 66 -16.10 -2.72 1.81
C SER A 66 -15.19 -1.90 0.87
N VAL A 67 -15.75 -1.40 -0.23
CA VAL A 67 -15.05 -0.62 -1.27
C VAL A 67 -15.34 0.87 -1.09
N GLN A 68 -16.61 1.21 -0.87
CA GLN A 68 -17.08 2.59 -0.81
C GLN A 68 -17.07 3.20 0.59
N GLY A 69 -16.94 2.38 1.64
CA GLY A 69 -17.16 2.83 3.00
C GLY A 69 -18.65 3.05 3.28
N TYR A 70 -18.95 3.70 4.39
CA TYR A 70 -20.30 4.07 4.77
C TYR A 70 -20.75 5.33 4.04
N ALA A 71 -22.07 5.51 3.89
CA ALA A 71 -22.65 6.63 3.15
C ALA A 71 -22.27 8.02 3.70
N ASN A 72 -21.94 8.11 5.00
CA ASN A 72 -21.55 9.34 5.68
C ASN A 72 -20.03 9.53 5.77
N ASP A 73 -19.22 8.64 5.19
CA ASP A 73 -17.78 8.80 5.19
C ASP A 73 -17.34 9.93 4.25
N VAL A 74 -16.38 10.73 4.74
CA VAL A 74 -15.72 11.75 3.91
C VAL A 74 -14.65 11.07 3.05
N VAL A 75 -14.53 11.49 1.79
CA VAL A 75 -13.41 11.09 0.93
C VAL A 75 -12.22 11.99 1.24
N PRO A 76 -11.11 11.46 1.78
CA PRO A 76 -9.98 12.30 2.16
C PRO A 76 -9.19 12.78 0.95
N GLU A 77 -8.56 13.95 1.07
CA GLU A 77 -7.56 14.45 0.11
C GLU A 77 -6.28 13.59 0.13
N SER A 78 -5.48 13.67 -0.94
CA SER A 78 -4.21 12.93 -1.09
C SER A 78 -4.32 11.44 -0.74
N SER A 79 -5.46 10.82 -1.05
CA SER A 79 -5.79 9.43 -0.71
C SER A 79 -5.71 9.10 0.79
N GLY A 80 -5.86 10.07 1.69
CA GLY A 80 -5.80 9.85 3.13
C GLY A 80 -4.40 9.88 3.74
N ALA A 81 -3.41 10.46 3.06
CA ALA A 81 -2.04 10.55 3.57
C ALA A 81 -1.94 11.18 4.97
N ASP A 82 -2.71 12.23 5.26
CA ASP A 82 -2.70 12.87 6.59
C ASP A 82 -3.31 11.97 7.67
N LEU A 83 -4.32 11.16 7.31
CA LEU A 83 -4.88 10.15 8.20
C LEU A 83 -3.85 9.05 8.49
N MET A 84 -3.14 8.59 7.45
CA MET A 84 -2.08 7.59 7.62
C MET A 84 -0.92 8.11 8.47
N ALA A 85 -0.60 9.41 8.43
CA ALA A 85 0.39 10.01 9.30
C ALA A 85 0.03 9.89 10.80
N ILE A 86 -1.27 9.89 11.15
CA ILE A 86 -1.75 9.64 12.52
C ILE A 86 -1.39 8.21 12.94
N VAL A 87 -1.65 7.22 12.09
CA VAL A 87 -1.32 5.80 12.35
C VAL A 87 0.19 5.61 12.48
N VAL A 88 0.97 6.23 11.59
CA VAL A 88 2.44 6.21 11.67
C VAL A 88 2.92 6.83 12.99
N CYS A 89 2.36 7.95 13.40
CA CYS A 89 2.71 8.61 14.67
C CYS A 89 2.41 7.71 15.88
N LEU A 90 1.25 7.05 15.89
CA LEU A 90 0.85 6.09 16.92
C LEU A 90 1.86 4.93 17.01
N LEU A 91 2.19 4.30 15.89
CA LEU A 91 3.12 3.18 15.83
C LEU A 91 4.54 3.59 16.25
N ARG A 92 5.03 4.74 15.78
CA ARG A 92 6.36 5.25 16.14
C ARG A 92 6.48 5.58 17.62
N LYS A 93 5.44 6.13 18.26
CA LYS A 93 5.41 6.35 19.71
C LYS A 93 5.54 5.04 20.50
N ALA A 94 5.01 3.95 19.96
CA ALA A 94 5.17 2.61 20.50
C ALA A 94 6.45 1.89 20.01
N GLN A 95 7.35 2.61 19.33
CA GLN A 95 8.59 2.06 18.75
C GLN A 95 8.36 0.91 17.76
N VAL A 96 7.19 0.86 17.13
CA VAL A 96 6.86 -0.11 16.08
C VAL A 96 7.41 0.40 14.75
N ARG A 97 8.31 -0.39 14.16
CA ARG A 97 8.90 -0.12 12.84
C ARG A 97 7.91 -0.50 11.74
N CYS A 98 7.73 0.41 10.79
CA CYS A 98 6.78 0.23 9.69
C CYS A 98 7.15 1.03 8.44
N CYS A 99 6.67 0.58 7.28
CA CYS A 99 6.74 1.33 6.03
C CYS A 99 5.57 1.01 5.10
N PHE A 100 5.20 1.96 4.24
CA PHE A 100 4.21 1.75 3.20
C PHE A 100 4.81 1.04 1.97
N VAL A 101 4.07 0.07 1.44
CA VAL A 101 4.47 -0.73 0.26
C VAL A 101 3.33 -0.79 -0.76
N GLY A 102 3.50 -1.60 -1.81
CA GLY A 102 2.48 -1.80 -2.85
C GLY A 102 2.23 -0.54 -3.69
N GLU A 103 0.97 -0.29 -4.03
CA GLU A 103 0.55 0.88 -4.81
C GLU A 103 0.96 2.19 -4.15
N ALA A 104 1.00 2.23 -2.82
CA ALA A 104 1.47 3.40 -2.09
C ALA A 104 2.91 3.74 -2.53
N ALA A 105 3.87 2.88 -2.22
CA ALA A 105 5.27 3.10 -2.59
C ALA A 105 5.45 3.38 -4.09
N LEU A 106 4.70 2.72 -4.98
CA LEU A 106 4.76 3.00 -6.43
C LEU A 106 4.36 4.44 -6.77
N ILE A 107 3.28 4.97 -6.19
CA ILE A 107 2.84 6.36 -6.42
C ILE A 107 3.85 7.35 -5.84
N TYR A 108 4.41 7.06 -4.65
CA TYR A 108 5.48 7.86 -4.06
C TYR A 108 6.68 7.99 -5.02
N TYR A 109 7.02 6.90 -5.71
CA TYR A 109 8.05 6.84 -6.74
C TYR A 109 7.56 7.20 -8.16
N GLY A 110 6.44 7.90 -8.28
CA GLY A 110 5.98 8.52 -9.54
C GLY A 110 5.26 7.60 -10.52
N ALA A 111 4.87 6.39 -10.12
CA ALA A 111 4.00 5.55 -10.95
C ALA A 111 2.54 6.02 -10.88
N HIS A 112 1.83 5.95 -12.00
CA HIS A 112 0.41 6.32 -12.05
C HIS A 112 -0.48 5.11 -11.74
N ARG A 113 -0.55 4.73 -10.46
CA ARG A 113 -1.43 3.66 -9.95
C ARG A 113 -2.69 4.23 -9.30
N ILE A 114 -3.75 3.43 -9.33
CA ILE A 114 -4.94 3.66 -8.51
C ILE A 114 -4.78 2.82 -7.26
N MET A 115 -4.73 3.48 -6.11
CA MET A 115 -4.67 2.83 -4.81
C MET A 115 -6.08 2.82 -4.21
N THR A 116 -6.57 1.62 -3.86
CA THR A 116 -7.84 1.47 -3.13
C THR A 116 -7.63 1.43 -1.63
N ASP A 117 -6.50 0.85 -1.21
CA ASP A 117 -6.15 0.59 0.17
C ASP A 117 -4.66 0.86 0.36
N TRP A 118 -4.28 1.42 1.50
CA TRP A 118 -2.88 1.48 1.88
C TRP A 118 -2.41 0.11 2.35
N ILE A 119 -1.13 -0.19 2.17
CA ILE A 119 -0.52 -1.41 2.68
C ILE A 119 0.65 -1.02 3.57
N LEU A 120 0.49 -1.25 4.86
CA LEU A 120 1.46 -0.93 5.90
C LEU A 120 2.18 -2.20 6.33
N CYS A 121 3.44 -2.33 5.94
CA CYS A 121 4.33 -3.36 6.47
C CYS A 121 4.75 -3.00 7.89
N ILE A 122 4.70 -3.98 8.79
CA ILE A 122 5.23 -3.92 10.16
C ILE A 122 6.35 -4.94 10.26
N ASP A 123 7.41 -4.65 11.02
CA ASP A 123 8.43 -5.68 11.23
C ASP A 123 7.84 -6.96 11.85
N ASP A 124 8.38 -8.11 11.44
CA ASP A 124 7.80 -9.43 11.70
C ASP A 124 7.60 -9.69 13.21
N ASP A 125 8.54 -9.25 14.03
CA ASP A 125 8.55 -9.41 15.48
C ASP A 125 7.61 -8.44 16.23
N GLN A 126 7.20 -7.36 15.57
CA GLN A 126 6.33 -6.32 16.12
C GLN A 126 4.90 -6.37 15.59
N PHE A 127 4.60 -7.30 14.67
CA PHE A 127 3.30 -7.39 13.99
C PHE A 127 2.12 -7.50 14.98
N ASP A 128 2.17 -8.45 15.92
CA ASP A 128 1.09 -8.66 16.90
C ASP A 128 0.93 -7.44 17.83
N THR A 129 2.05 -6.79 18.18
CA THR A 129 2.04 -5.57 18.99
C THR A 129 1.35 -4.42 18.25
N ALA A 130 1.62 -4.27 16.96
CA ALA A 130 0.98 -3.26 16.12
C ALA A 130 -0.53 -3.48 15.99
N VAL A 131 -0.96 -4.73 15.76
CA VAL A 131 -2.38 -5.10 15.67
C VAL A 131 -3.10 -4.77 16.98
N ALA A 132 -2.54 -5.19 18.12
CA ALA A 132 -3.12 -4.90 19.43
C ALA A 132 -3.22 -3.39 19.72
N LEU A 133 -2.23 -2.60 19.30
CA LEU A 133 -2.24 -1.15 19.46
C LEU A 133 -3.35 -0.49 18.63
N LEU A 134 -3.55 -0.93 17.38
CA LEU A 134 -4.60 -0.40 16.51
C LEU A 134 -6.00 -0.76 16.99
N GLU A 135 -6.17 -1.96 17.56
CA GLU A 135 -7.43 -2.38 18.18
C GLU A 135 -7.79 -1.54 19.42
N LEU A 136 -6.78 -1.15 20.21
CA LEU A 136 -6.98 -0.26 21.35
C LEU A 136 -7.46 1.14 20.92
N GLU A 137 -7.00 1.61 19.77
CA GLU A 137 -7.36 2.92 19.18
C GLU A 137 -8.62 2.87 18.30
N SER A 138 -9.61 2.06 18.71
CA SER A 138 -10.90 1.82 18.02
C SER A 138 -11.69 3.09 17.65
N LYS A 139 -11.43 4.21 18.32
CA LYS A 139 -12.05 5.51 18.03
C LYS A 139 -11.51 6.14 16.74
N ILE A 140 -10.24 5.91 16.43
CA ILE A 140 -9.54 6.46 15.26
C ILE A 140 -9.71 5.51 14.06
N VAL A 141 -9.42 4.24 14.29
CA VAL A 141 -9.48 3.18 13.28
C VAL A 141 -10.18 1.97 13.87
N HIS A 142 -10.91 1.21 13.05
CA HIS A 142 -11.56 -0.02 13.50
C HIS A 142 -11.33 -1.15 12.48
N PRO A 143 -11.29 -2.43 12.93
CA PRO A 143 -11.26 -3.56 12.02
C PRO A 143 -12.40 -3.47 11.01
N PHE A 144 -12.10 -3.84 9.77
CA PHE A 144 -13.04 -3.72 8.66
C PHE A 144 -12.94 -4.94 7.75
N ARG A 145 -14.08 -5.37 7.19
CA ARG A 145 -14.11 -6.53 6.30
C ARG A 145 -13.26 -6.29 5.05
N HIS A 146 -12.72 -7.36 4.47
CA HIS A 146 -11.94 -7.29 3.24
C HIS A 146 -12.73 -6.69 2.07
N SER A 147 -12.02 -6.06 1.14
CA SER A 147 -12.61 -5.45 -0.04
C SER A 147 -13.23 -6.49 -0.96
N ALA A 148 -14.49 -6.29 -1.36
CA ALA A 148 -15.19 -7.15 -2.30
C ALA A 148 -14.55 -7.11 -3.70
N MET A 149 -13.75 -6.08 -4.01
CA MET A 149 -12.97 -6.02 -5.25
C MET A 149 -11.77 -6.97 -5.27
N LYS A 150 -11.36 -7.50 -4.11
CA LYS A 150 -10.25 -8.44 -4.00
C LYS A 150 -10.80 -9.86 -4.09
N PRO A 151 -10.34 -10.68 -5.07
CA PRO A 151 -10.76 -12.07 -5.15
C PRO A 151 -10.55 -12.79 -3.82
N ASN A 152 -11.48 -13.67 -3.44
CA ASN A 152 -11.28 -14.51 -2.26
C ASN A 152 -10.01 -15.34 -2.42
N GLY A 153 -9.28 -15.51 -1.32
CA GLY A 153 -8.03 -16.27 -1.32
C GLY A 153 -6.81 -15.51 -1.84
N THR A 154 -6.89 -14.20 -2.03
CA THR A 154 -5.66 -13.39 -2.12
C THR A 154 -5.08 -13.11 -0.74
N ILE A 155 -3.83 -12.68 -0.72
CA ILE A 155 -3.12 -12.33 0.52
C ILE A 155 -3.81 -11.19 1.29
N ASP A 156 -4.56 -10.33 0.59
CA ASP A 156 -5.34 -9.24 1.16
C ASP A 156 -6.41 -9.75 2.15
N HIS A 157 -6.83 -11.03 2.03
CA HIS A 157 -7.82 -11.71 2.88
C HIS A 157 -7.20 -12.47 4.06
N ARG A 158 -5.89 -12.35 4.27
CA ARG A 158 -5.16 -13.09 5.31
C ARG A 158 -4.67 -12.22 6.45
N PHE A 159 -4.72 -10.91 6.27
CA PHE A 159 -4.21 -9.95 7.23
C PHE A 159 -5.26 -8.90 7.58
N PRO A 160 -5.24 -8.38 8.82
CA PRO A 160 -6.20 -7.39 9.27
C PRO A 160 -6.27 -6.19 8.33
N ARG A 161 -7.51 -5.81 8.03
CA ARG A 161 -7.84 -4.58 7.33
C ARG A 161 -8.55 -3.66 8.29
N TYR A 162 -8.20 -2.39 8.24
CA TYR A 162 -8.77 -1.35 9.07
C TYR A 162 -9.36 -0.24 8.21
N LYS A 163 -10.26 0.52 8.83
CA LYS A 163 -10.88 1.70 8.25
C LYS A 163 -10.85 2.83 9.27
N PHE A 164 -10.63 4.05 8.81
CA PHE A 164 -10.79 5.23 9.66
C PHE A 164 -12.27 5.52 9.97
N THR A 165 -12.53 5.93 11.21
CA THR A 165 -13.85 6.39 11.62
C THR A 165 -14.25 7.67 10.87
N GLY A 166 -15.38 7.64 10.16
CA GLY A 166 -15.91 8.79 9.41
C GLY A 166 -15.17 9.12 8.10
N ALA A 167 -14.22 8.30 7.66
CA ALA A 167 -13.50 8.51 6.41
C ALA A 167 -13.45 7.25 5.54
N ARG A 168 -13.52 7.45 4.22
CA ARG A 168 -13.33 6.41 3.21
C ARG A 168 -11.83 6.21 2.97
N CYS A 169 -11.15 5.74 4.01
CA CYS A 169 -9.72 5.45 4.01
C CYS A 169 -9.49 4.09 4.64
N PHE A 170 -8.94 3.17 3.87
CA PHE A 170 -8.71 1.78 4.25
C PHE A 170 -7.23 1.46 4.21
N PHE A 171 -6.80 0.56 5.09
CA PHE A 171 -5.45 0.06 5.05
C PHE A 171 -5.35 -1.36 5.57
N HIS A 172 -4.40 -2.11 5.03
CA HIS A 172 -3.99 -3.42 5.52
C HIS A 172 -2.74 -3.28 6.36
N VAL A 173 -2.67 -4.06 7.42
CA VAL A 173 -1.46 -4.23 8.23
C VAL A 173 -0.93 -5.61 7.91
N VAL A 174 0.31 -5.69 7.42
CA VAL A 174 0.93 -6.97 7.03
C VAL A 174 2.32 -7.08 7.66
N PRO A 175 2.80 -8.29 7.99
CA PRO A 175 4.19 -8.46 8.41
C PRO A 175 5.13 -8.24 7.22
N SER A 176 6.33 -7.75 7.51
CA SER A 176 7.31 -7.25 6.54
C SER A 176 7.78 -8.34 5.57
N TRP A 177 7.82 -9.60 6.01
CA TRP A 177 8.14 -10.74 5.15
C TRP A 177 7.21 -10.90 3.95
N VAL A 178 5.95 -10.44 4.01
CA VAL A 178 4.98 -10.61 2.92
C VAL A 178 5.47 -9.91 1.66
N TYR A 179 6.05 -8.72 1.82
CA TYR A 179 6.61 -7.91 0.75
C TYR A 179 8.13 -7.98 0.66
N ARG A 180 8.79 -8.79 1.49
CA ARG A 180 10.26 -8.94 1.51
C ARG A 180 10.98 -7.59 1.66
N VAL A 181 10.43 -6.67 2.45
CA VAL A 181 10.98 -5.34 2.70
C VAL A 181 11.39 -5.26 4.17
N SER A 182 12.58 -4.71 4.46
CA SER A 182 12.96 -4.39 5.83
C SER A 182 12.32 -3.06 6.25
N CYS A 183 11.82 -3.01 7.48
CA CYS A 183 11.29 -1.79 8.11
C CYS A 183 12.34 -1.09 9.00
N ASP A 184 13.63 -1.40 8.85
CA ASP A 184 14.71 -0.76 9.61
C ASP A 184 14.92 0.70 9.19
N ASP A 185 15.43 1.52 10.10
CA ASP A 185 15.71 2.94 9.84
C ASP A 185 16.67 3.14 8.65
N ASP A 186 17.63 2.22 8.47
CA ASP A 186 18.56 2.25 7.34
C ASP A 186 17.89 1.86 6.00
N SER A 187 16.71 1.26 6.04
CA SER A 187 15.95 0.80 4.87
C SER A 187 14.84 1.76 4.46
N ILE A 188 14.52 2.76 5.30
CA ILE A 188 13.38 3.66 5.12
C ILE A 188 13.83 5.08 4.76
N GLU A 189 13.05 5.76 3.91
CA GLU A 189 13.05 7.20 3.73
C GLU A 189 11.65 7.77 4.01
N PHE A 190 11.58 9.06 4.35
CA PHE A 190 10.32 9.71 4.71
C PHE A 190 9.86 10.67 3.61
N SER A 191 8.56 10.64 3.32
CA SER A 191 7.91 11.64 2.48
C SER A 191 7.83 13.00 3.18
N ARG A 192 7.32 14.03 2.48
CA ARG A 192 7.21 15.38 3.07
C ARG A 192 6.19 15.46 4.19
N LYS A 193 5.17 14.58 4.18
CA LYS A 193 4.22 14.43 5.30
C LYS A 193 4.71 13.45 6.38
N GLY A 194 5.95 12.98 6.29
CA GLY A 194 6.54 12.08 7.29
C GLY A 194 6.04 10.64 7.20
N LEU A 195 5.55 10.20 6.03
CA LEU A 195 5.17 8.81 5.81
C LEU A 195 6.43 7.98 5.47
N PRO A 196 6.64 6.83 6.13
CA PRO A 196 7.80 5.97 5.87
C PRO A 196 7.59 5.15 4.60
N PHE A 197 8.54 5.20 3.68
CA PHE A 197 8.61 4.36 2.48
C PHE A 197 9.96 3.64 2.44
N PRO A 198 10.03 2.41 1.90
CA PRO A 198 11.32 1.77 1.66
C PRO A 198 12.14 2.62 0.71
N LYS A 199 13.45 2.79 0.97
CA LYS A 199 14.39 3.46 0.07
C LYS A 199 14.32 2.84 -1.32
N LEU A 200 14.53 3.64 -2.36
CA LEU A 200 14.34 3.23 -3.75
C LEU A 200 15.03 1.89 -4.10
N GLN A 201 16.30 1.72 -3.72
CA GLN A 201 17.05 0.49 -3.97
C GLN A 201 16.52 -0.71 -3.16
N VAL A 202 16.04 -0.49 -1.93
CA VAL A 202 15.43 -1.54 -1.09
C VAL A 202 14.14 -2.01 -1.74
N PHE A 203 13.29 -1.08 -2.20
CA PHE A 203 12.03 -1.42 -2.83
C PHE A 203 12.25 -2.13 -4.18
N ALA A 204 13.14 -1.62 -5.02
CA ALA A 204 13.49 -2.26 -6.28
C ALA A 204 14.08 -3.67 -6.09
N GLN A 205 14.93 -3.86 -5.07
CA GLN A 205 15.50 -5.16 -4.72
C GLN A 205 14.42 -6.14 -4.27
N SER A 206 13.49 -5.71 -3.40
CA SER A 206 12.34 -6.52 -2.97
C SER A 206 11.49 -6.97 -4.17
N LEU A 207 11.13 -6.06 -5.08
CA LEU A 207 10.30 -6.38 -6.24
C LEU A 207 11.03 -7.35 -7.20
N LEU A 208 12.36 -7.23 -7.30
CA LEU A 208 13.19 -8.15 -8.08
C LEU A 208 13.24 -9.55 -7.45
N GLU A 209 13.44 -9.63 -6.14
CA GLU A 209 13.54 -10.89 -5.38
C GLU A 209 12.21 -11.63 -5.26
N THR A 210 11.10 -10.90 -5.18
CA THR A 210 9.74 -11.45 -5.13
C THR A 210 9.15 -11.71 -6.52
N MET A 211 9.92 -11.45 -7.58
CA MET A 211 9.49 -11.62 -8.98
C MET A 211 8.26 -10.79 -9.37
N ASN A 212 8.00 -9.69 -8.66
CA ASN A 212 6.91 -8.77 -8.95
C ASN A 212 7.29 -7.84 -10.11
N ARG A 213 7.30 -8.41 -11.32
CA ARG A 213 7.77 -7.73 -12.53
C ARG A 213 6.94 -6.55 -12.96
N VAL A 214 5.64 -6.57 -12.69
CA VAL A 214 4.72 -5.50 -13.10
C VAL A 214 5.01 -4.25 -12.29
N ASP A 215 5.11 -4.39 -10.96
CA ASP A 215 5.42 -3.28 -10.08
C ASP A 215 6.87 -2.82 -10.26
N LEU A 216 7.81 -3.74 -10.52
CA LEU A 216 9.20 -3.36 -10.84
C LEU A 216 9.29 -2.52 -12.13
N GLN A 217 8.54 -2.88 -13.17
CA GLN A 217 8.48 -2.11 -14.41
C GLN A 217 7.90 -0.71 -14.17
N ASP A 218 6.86 -0.62 -13.35
CA ASP A 218 6.23 0.64 -13.05
C ASP A 218 7.11 1.54 -12.17
N LEU A 219 7.87 0.97 -11.23
CA LEU A 219 8.90 1.66 -10.46
C LEU A 219 10.01 2.21 -11.37
N ILE A 220 10.51 1.39 -12.31
CA ILE A 220 11.51 1.79 -13.30
C ILE A 220 11.01 2.99 -14.12
N ASP A 221 9.76 2.93 -14.58
CA ASP A 221 9.19 4.01 -15.39
C ASP A 221 8.88 5.26 -14.54
N GLY A 222 8.45 5.10 -13.28
CA GLY A 222 8.13 6.18 -12.35
C GLY A 222 9.35 7.00 -11.91
N MET A 223 10.50 6.34 -11.74
CA MET A 223 11.77 6.97 -11.35
C MET A 223 12.77 7.14 -12.50
N ASN A 224 12.40 6.74 -13.72
CA ASN A 224 13.29 6.76 -14.89
C ASN A 224 14.57 5.92 -14.73
N LEU A 225 14.49 4.79 -14.03
CA LEU A 225 15.67 3.97 -13.74
C LEU A 225 16.29 3.42 -15.03
N THR A 226 17.60 3.52 -15.16
CA THR A 226 18.35 2.96 -16.28
C THR A 226 18.79 1.54 -15.98
N TYR A 227 19.22 0.79 -16.99
CA TYR A 227 19.80 -0.52 -16.78
C TYR A 227 21.05 -0.43 -15.90
N GLU A 228 21.89 0.57 -16.14
CA GLU A 228 23.14 0.86 -15.45
C GLU A 228 22.91 1.18 -13.98
N TRP A 229 21.85 1.95 -13.67
CA TRP A 229 21.48 2.25 -12.28
C TRP A 229 21.32 0.97 -11.45
N GLY A 230 20.70 -0.07 -12.01
CA GLY A 230 20.56 -1.33 -11.29
C GLY A 230 21.86 -2.11 -11.11
N LEU A 231 22.84 -1.95 -12.02
CA LEU A 231 24.16 -2.55 -11.84
C LEU A 231 24.91 -1.94 -10.65
N GLU A 232 24.68 -0.65 -10.39
CA GLU A 232 25.33 0.10 -9.33
C GLU A 232 24.61 -0.01 -7.97
N ASN A 233 23.29 -0.20 -7.98
CA ASN A 233 22.45 -0.06 -6.78
C ASN A 233 21.78 -1.36 -6.32
N LEU A 234 21.78 -2.43 -7.12
CA LEU A 234 21.10 -3.68 -6.80
C LEU A 234 22.06 -4.86 -6.68
N VAL A 235 21.67 -5.84 -5.86
CA VAL A 235 22.35 -7.13 -5.77
C VAL A 235 21.77 -8.05 -6.84
N LEU A 236 22.47 -8.14 -7.98
CA LEU A 236 22.00 -8.86 -9.17
C LEU A 236 22.56 -10.27 -9.33
N GLU A 237 23.58 -10.63 -8.54
CA GLU A 237 24.14 -11.98 -8.51
C GLU A 237 23.15 -12.98 -7.90
N GLY A 238 23.14 -14.23 -8.35
CA GLY A 238 22.22 -15.25 -7.82
C GLY A 238 20.77 -15.10 -8.27
N THR A 239 19.86 -15.75 -7.53
CA THR A 239 18.46 -15.93 -7.92
C THR A 239 17.49 -15.11 -7.06
N SER A 240 16.25 -14.99 -7.54
CA SER A 240 15.11 -14.54 -6.74
C SER A 240 14.95 -15.39 -5.47
N ASP A 241 14.28 -14.83 -4.47
CA ASP A 241 14.22 -15.42 -3.13
C ASP A 241 13.26 -16.63 -3.09
N THR A 242 13.85 -17.83 -3.20
CA THR A 242 13.11 -19.10 -3.18
C THR A 242 12.55 -19.43 -1.80
N THR A 243 13.20 -18.95 -0.73
CA THR A 243 12.72 -19.19 0.65
C THR A 243 11.47 -18.37 0.92
N TRP A 244 11.46 -17.10 0.51
CA TRP A 244 10.25 -16.27 0.51
C TRP A 244 9.15 -16.89 -0.34
N ALA A 245 9.47 -17.35 -1.55
CA ALA A 245 8.49 -17.95 -2.45
C ALA A 245 7.87 -19.22 -1.84
N ALA A 246 8.68 -20.09 -1.24
CA ALA A 246 8.21 -21.27 -0.52
C ALA A 246 7.27 -20.89 0.63
N ARG A 247 7.67 -19.93 1.50
CA ARG A 247 6.83 -19.44 2.60
C ARG A 247 5.48 -18.89 2.11
N ARG A 248 5.46 -18.19 0.98
CA ARG A 248 4.22 -17.68 0.36
C ARG A 248 3.36 -18.82 -0.18
N CYS A 249 3.94 -19.82 -0.83
CA CYS A 249 3.21 -20.98 -1.32
C CYS A 249 2.61 -21.79 -0.16
N ASP A 250 3.39 -22.05 0.88
CA ASP A 250 2.93 -22.82 2.05
C ASP A 250 1.77 -22.09 2.76
N LEU A 251 1.81 -20.75 2.82
CA LEU A 251 0.67 -19.96 3.31
C LEU A 251 -0.59 -20.20 2.46
N HIS A 252 -0.49 -20.06 1.13
CA HIS A 252 -1.64 -20.28 0.25
C HIS A 252 -2.19 -21.71 0.35
N GLU A 253 -1.30 -22.71 0.42
CA GLU A 253 -1.68 -24.12 0.59
C GLU A 253 -2.42 -24.36 1.91
N ALA A 254 -1.96 -23.75 3.02
CA ALA A 254 -2.60 -23.88 4.33
C ALA A 254 -4.04 -23.34 4.36
N TYR A 255 -4.35 -22.34 3.53
CA TYR A 255 -5.69 -21.76 3.42
C TYR A 255 -6.53 -22.31 2.26
N GLY A 256 -5.98 -23.23 1.45
CA GLY A 256 -6.66 -23.77 0.26
C GLY A 256 -6.83 -22.75 -0.86
N ASP A 257 -5.94 -21.77 -0.94
CA ASP A 257 -6.01 -20.67 -1.89
C ASP A 257 -5.45 -21.02 -3.27
N TYR A 258 -5.85 -20.24 -4.28
CA TYR A 258 -5.21 -20.29 -5.58
C TYR A 258 -3.78 -19.76 -5.49
N LEU A 259 -2.80 -20.61 -5.82
CA LEU A 259 -1.42 -20.20 -5.95
C LEU A 259 -1.24 -19.26 -7.15
N PRO A 260 -0.86 -17.98 -6.94
CA PRO A 260 -0.64 -17.06 -8.04
C PRO A 260 0.46 -17.57 -8.97
N ALA A 261 0.21 -17.56 -10.29
CA ALA A 261 1.13 -18.09 -11.30
C ALA A 261 2.52 -17.41 -11.33
N PHE A 262 2.67 -16.24 -10.69
CA PHE A 262 3.95 -15.55 -10.57
C PHE A 262 4.80 -16.08 -9.40
N LEU A 263 4.20 -16.71 -8.38
CA LEU A 263 4.94 -17.39 -7.32
C LEU A 263 5.58 -18.63 -7.92
N ARG A 264 6.91 -18.63 -7.98
CA ARG A 264 7.70 -19.76 -8.45
C ARG A 264 8.60 -20.20 -7.33
N ARG A 265 8.51 -21.48 -6.96
CA ARG A 265 9.48 -22.09 -6.03
C ARG A 265 10.86 -22.17 -6.68
N GLU A 266 10.93 -22.17 -8.01
CA GLU A 266 12.17 -22.07 -8.77
C GLU A 266 12.65 -20.61 -8.87
N GLY A 267 13.88 -20.38 -8.43
CA GLY A 267 14.51 -19.07 -8.53
C GLY A 267 14.78 -18.66 -9.98
N ALA A 268 14.63 -17.37 -10.29
CA ALA A 268 15.07 -16.80 -11.55
C ALA A 268 16.34 -15.96 -11.34
N GLN A 269 17.27 -16.00 -12.29
CA GLN A 269 18.50 -15.22 -12.23
C GLN A 269 18.18 -13.72 -12.19
N ARG A 270 18.54 -13.03 -11.10
CA ARG A 270 18.18 -11.63 -10.84
C ARG A 270 18.68 -10.71 -11.95
N MET A 271 19.94 -10.87 -12.36
CA MET A 271 20.52 -10.17 -13.51
C MET A 271 19.68 -10.30 -14.80
N GLN A 272 19.18 -11.50 -15.10
CA GLN A 272 18.39 -11.72 -16.31
C GLN A 272 17.00 -11.09 -16.22
N VAL A 273 16.41 -11.10 -15.03
CA VAL A 273 15.13 -10.41 -14.78
C VAL A 273 15.33 -8.90 -14.94
N TRP A 274 16.35 -8.33 -14.29
CA TRP A 274 16.68 -6.91 -14.39
C TRP A 274 16.93 -6.48 -15.84
N LYS A 275 17.80 -7.17 -16.57
CA LYS A 275 18.06 -6.92 -17.99
C LYS A 275 16.79 -6.94 -18.83
N ARG A 276 15.86 -7.86 -18.55
CA ARG A 276 14.60 -7.97 -19.29
C ARG A 276 13.65 -6.81 -19.04
N VAL A 277 13.66 -6.20 -17.86
CA VAL A 277 12.71 -5.14 -17.51
C VAL A 277 13.30 -3.73 -17.64
N ALA A 278 14.60 -3.56 -17.45
CA ALA A 278 15.27 -2.25 -17.46
C ALA A 278 15.93 -1.89 -18.80
N SER A 279 16.03 -2.83 -19.75
CA SER A 279 16.65 -2.53 -21.06
C SER A 279 15.91 -1.43 -21.82
N GLY A 280 16.65 -0.73 -22.69
CA GLY A 280 16.09 0.31 -23.57
C GLY A 280 14.90 -0.20 -24.39
N ASP A 281 14.99 -1.41 -24.94
CA ASP A 281 13.89 -2.03 -25.71
C ASP A 281 12.66 -2.30 -24.83
N ALA A 282 12.85 -2.80 -23.61
CA ALA A 282 11.76 -3.08 -22.69
C ALA A 282 11.04 -1.79 -22.28
N ARG A 283 11.81 -0.74 -21.99
CA ARG A 283 11.30 0.60 -21.67
C ARG A 283 10.55 1.20 -22.87
N ALA A 284 11.12 1.13 -24.08
CA ALA A 284 10.49 1.61 -25.30
C ALA A 284 9.15 0.90 -25.57
N LYS A 285 9.11 -0.43 -25.38
CA LYS A 285 7.88 -1.22 -25.51
C LYS A 285 6.80 -0.78 -24.52
N ARG A 286 7.15 -0.47 -23.27
CA ARG A 286 6.19 -0.05 -22.23
C ARG A 286 5.60 1.34 -22.45
N ARG A 287 6.36 2.28 -23.03
CA ARG A 287 5.79 3.57 -23.46
C ARG A 287 4.66 3.39 -24.47
N GLY A 288 4.70 2.31 -25.24
CA GLY A 288 3.66 1.93 -26.18
C GLY A 288 3.66 2.79 -27.44
N HIS A 289 2.79 2.43 -28.38
CA HIS A 289 2.69 3.09 -29.69
C HIS A 289 2.13 4.52 -29.64
N LYS A 290 1.58 4.94 -28.49
CA LYS A 290 1.03 6.28 -28.27
C LYS A 290 2.01 7.26 -27.62
N ALA A 291 3.26 6.82 -27.41
CA ALA A 291 4.30 7.66 -26.80
C ALA A 291 4.53 8.93 -27.64
N LEU A 292 4.47 10.07 -26.99
CA LEU A 292 4.71 11.38 -27.58
C LEU A 292 6.20 11.75 -27.45
N PRO A 293 6.73 12.67 -28.28
CA PRO A 293 8.14 13.09 -28.19
C PRO A 293 8.55 13.69 -26.83
N LYS A 294 7.58 14.19 -26.07
CA LYS A 294 7.76 14.74 -24.71
C LYS A 294 7.82 13.67 -23.62
N ASP A 295 7.42 12.43 -23.93
CA ASP A 295 7.37 11.34 -22.95
C ASP A 295 8.77 10.72 -22.81
N GLU A 296 9.25 10.65 -21.57
CA GLU A 296 10.54 10.03 -21.23
C GLU A 296 10.35 8.54 -20.92
N THR A 297 9.33 8.25 -20.11
CA THR A 297 8.90 6.90 -19.73
C THR A 297 7.40 6.76 -19.91
N ARG A 298 6.81 5.64 -19.45
CA ARG A 298 5.35 5.46 -19.40
C ARG A 298 4.65 6.49 -18.50
N PHE A 299 5.33 6.96 -17.45
CA PHE A 299 4.74 7.85 -16.44
C PHE A 299 5.36 9.24 -16.39
N ARG A 300 6.53 9.43 -17.02
CA ARG A 300 7.28 10.68 -16.92
C ARG A 300 7.39 11.41 -18.24
N LEU A 301 7.35 12.73 -18.15
CA LEU A 301 7.74 13.65 -19.20
C LEU A 301 9.22 14.04 -19.06
N LYS A 302 9.84 14.41 -20.17
CA LYS A 302 11.20 14.96 -20.21
C LYS A 302 11.31 16.20 -19.31
N GLY A 303 12.36 16.24 -18.49
CA GLY A 303 12.66 17.37 -17.60
C GLY A 303 11.79 17.47 -16.34
N GLN A 304 10.90 16.49 -16.07
CA GLN A 304 10.19 16.45 -14.80
C GLN A 304 11.14 16.22 -13.62
N LYS A 305 10.90 16.94 -12.53
CA LYS A 305 11.60 16.79 -11.24
C LYS A 305 11.34 15.43 -10.61
N ASP A 306 12.17 15.04 -9.66
CA ASP A 306 11.99 13.83 -8.86
C ASP A 306 10.55 13.78 -8.30
N PRO A 307 9.81 12.67 -8.46
CA PRO A 307 8.42 12.61 -8.04
C PRO A 307 8.27 12.70 -6.52
N ARG A 308 9.30 12.36 -5.75
CA ARG A 308 9.33 12.51 -4.29
C ARG A 308 9.35 13.97 -3.83
N ASP A 309 9.69 14.89 -4.74
CA ASP A 309 9.60 16.33 -4.49
C ASP A 309 8.19 16.89 -4.71
N LEU A 310 7.23 16.07 -5.13
CA LEU A 310 5.85 16.49 -5.29
C LEU A 310 5.13 16.45 -3.94
N HIS A 311 4.31 17.46 -3.67
CA HIS A 311 3.56 17.60 -2.40
C HIS A 311 2.42 16.58 -2.21
N MET A 312 2.39 15.51 -3.00
CA MET A 312 1.30 14.54 -2.94
C MET A 312 1.29 13.89 -1.55
N TRP A 313 2.46 13.47 -1.06
CA TRP A 313 2.68 12.81 0.23
C TRP A 313 3.94 13.28 0.96
#